data_AF-A0A918GHK3-F1
#
_entry.id   AF-A0A918GHK3-F1
#
_cell.length_a   1.000
_cell.length_b   1.000
_cell.length_c   1.000
_cell.angle_alpha   90.00
_cell.angle_beta   90.00
_cell.angle_gamma   90.00
#
_symmetry.space_group_name_H-M   'P 1'
#
loop_
_entity.id
_entity.type
_entity.pdbx_description
1 polymer ?
#
loop_
_entity_poly.entity_id
_entity_poly.type
_entity_poly.pdbx_seq_one_letter_code
_entity_poly.pdbx_strand_id
1 'polypeptide(L)'
;MITFSRIDGTPVYYWRSNRGNTTLRNWQCTQAFYDSLVLWIRDLRSLSSGYGSITYLVSAGFYVNKPGQHGAGTAMDLDHVRWSGGQVSSPLDRHHASGTQSLRRRYLAVDAVCRRRFRYALDGWYNADHEDHIHADFAGLPTVCQKGSRSDTVFVQAMCNNFMGSGLSVDGDWGPLTQSAFTTAKSRLGISGDPHTSTTAWRAMLSGIARHGFANQAI
;
A
#
# COMPACT_ATOMS: atom_id res chain seq x y z
N MET A 1 -11.97 21.51 -3.73
CA MET A 1 -10.71 20.80 -3.39
C MET A 1 -10.06 21.52 -2.23
N ILE A 2 -9.39 20.79 -1.33
CA ILE A 2 -8.60 21.38 -0.25
C ILE A 2 -7.13 21.45 -0.64
N THR A 3 -6.36 22.27 0.07
CA THR A 3 -4.90 22.35 -0.08
C THR A 3 -4.24 21.87 1.21
N PHE A 4 -3.18 21.07 1.10
CA PHE A 4 -2.43 20.55 2.23
C PHE A 4 -0.94 20.39 1.88
N SER A 5 -0.07 20.36 2.89
CA SER A 5 1.35 20.00 2.74
C SER A 5 1.77 18.89 3.71
N ARG A 6 0.82 18.46 4.56
CA ARG A 6 0.99 17.47 5.61
C ARG A 6 -0.27 16.60 5.69
N ILE A 7 -0.12 15.34 6.08
CA ILE A 7 -1.22 14.43 6.39
C ILE A 7 -1.14 14.10 7.88
N ASP A 8 -2.13 14.56 8.66
CA ASP A 8 -2.17 14.38 10.12
C ASP A 8 -0.85 14.77 10.81
N GLY A 9 -0.27 15.90 10.38
CA GLY A 9 1.02 16.43 10.85
C GLY A 9 2.27 15.90 10.13
N THR A 10 2.20 14.75 9.45
CA THR A 10 3.34 14.17 8.71
C THR A 10 3.63 15.00 7.44
N PRO A 11 4.85 15.54 7.26
CA PRO A 11 5.29 16.18 6.01
C PRO A 11 5.14 15.28 4.80
N VAL A 12 4.72 15.84 3.67
CA VAL A 12 4.73 15.16 2.36
C VAL A 12 5.58 15.93 1.37
N TYR A 13 6.67 15.31 0.92
CA TYR A 13 7.63 15.89 -0.01
C TYR A 13 7.48 15.33 -1.43
N TYR A 14 8.22 15.92 -2.36
CA TYR A 14 8.29 15.50 -3.76
C TYR A 14 9.74 15.32 -4.17
N TRP A 15 10.10 14.12 -4.64
CA TRP A 15 11.49 13.77 -5.00
C TRP A 15 11.71 13.41 -6.46
N ARG A 16 10.66 13.36 -7.29
CA ARG A 16 10.77 12.89 -8.68
C ARG A 16 11.75 13.70 -9.52
N SER A 17 11.94 14.99 -9.23
CA SER A 17 12.94 15.84 -9.90
C SER A 17 14.13 16.25 -9.02
N ASN A 18 14.06 16.06 -7.70
CA ASN A 18 15.09 16.47 -6.76
C ASN A 18 15.05 15.61 -5.50
N ARG A 19 15.77 14.49 -5.52
CA ARG A 19 15.76 13.50 -4.45
C ARG A 19 16.38 14.06 -3.16
N GLY A 20 15.71 13.85 -2.04
CA GLY A 20 16.13 14.37 -0.74
C GLY A 20 15.63 15.79 -0.44
N ASN A 21 14.91 16.43 -1.37
CA ASN A 21 14.29 17.72 -1.13
C ASN A 21 13.25 17.63 0.01
N THR A 22 13.37 18.50 1.01
CA THR A 22 12.47 18.61 2.16
C THR A 22 11.67 19.92 2.18
N THR A 23 11.64 20.66 1.07
CA THR A 23 10.75 21.81 0.91
C THR A 23 9.31 21.31 0.80
N LEU A 24 8.46 21.79 1.72
CA LEU A 24 7.02 21.54 1.66
C LEU A 24 6.44 22.16 0.39
N ARG A 25 5.48 21.46 -0.21
CA ARG A 25 4.69 21.97 -1.32
C ARG A 25 3.20 21.85 -1.04
N ASN A 26 2.43 22.66 -1.75
CA ASN A 26 0.98 22.57 -1.75
C ASN A 26 0.54 21.40 -2.63
N TRP A 27 -0.18 20.48 -2.02
CA TRP A 27 -0.92 19.39 -2.64
C TRP A 27 -2.40 19.71 -2.60
N GLN A 28 -3.18 19.08 -3.49
CA GLN A 28 -4.62 19.23 -3.50
C GLN A 28 -5.32 17.88 -3.67
N CYS A 29 -6.48 17.75 -3.04
CA CYS A 29 -7.39 16.62 -3.21
C CYS A 29 -8.80 17.01 -2.74
N THR A 30 -9.75 16.09 -2.81
CA THR A 30 -11.06 16.25 -2.16
C THR A 30 -10.95 16.11 -0.64
N GLN A 31 -11.87 16.72 0.11
CA GLN A 31 -11.91 16.57 1.57
C GLN A 31 -12.04 15.10 1.98
N ALA A 32 -12.95 14.35 1.34
CA ALA A 32 -13.17 12.93 1.64
C ALA A 32 -11.92 12.08 1.41
N PHE A 33 -11.13 12.37 0.37
CA PHE A 33 -9.85 11.70 0.15
C PHE A 33 -8.83 12.04 1.24
N TYR A 34 -8.73 13.31 1.63
CA TYR A 34 -7.87 13.72 2.73
C TYR A 34 -8.23 13.06 4.06
N ASP A 35 -9.52 12.95 4.37
CA ASP A 35 -9.98 12.26 5.59
C ASP A 35 -9.55 10.78 5.58
N SER A 36 -9.58 10.13 4.41
CA SER A 36 -9.06 8.77 4.26
C SER A 36 -7.53 8.68 4.35
N LEU A 37 -6.79 9.69 3.85
CA LEU A 37 -5.34 9.79 4.05
C LEU A 37 -4.98 9.92 5.54
N VAL A 38 -5.76 10.69 6.31
CA VAL A 38 -5.58 10.82 7.77
C VAL A 38 -5.80 9.48 8.47
N LEU A 39 -6.83 8.73 8.10
CA LEU A 39 -7.07 7.39 8.65
C LEU A 39 -5.98 6.39 8.22
N TRP A 40 -5.50 6.49 6.98
CA TRP A 40 -4.42 5.66 6.44
C TRP A 40 -3.10 5.89 7.18
N ILE A 41 -2.68 7.15 7.39
CA ILE A 41 -1.41 7.41 8.07
C ILE A 41 -1.46 7.00 9.55
N ARG A 42 -2.64 7.07 10.19
CA ARG A 42 -2.86 6.57 11.55
C ARG A 42 -2.78 5.04 11.63
N ASP A 43 -3.38 4.33 10.67
CA ASP A 43 -3.20 2.88 10.55
C ASP A 43 -1.73 2.52 10.37
N LEU A 44 -1.02 3.24 9.49
CA LEU A 44 0.39 3.00 9.21
C LEU A 44 1.23 3.16 10.48
N ARG A 45 1.09 4.29 11.20
CA ARG A 45 1.79 4.53 12.49
C ARG A 45 1.52 3.44 13.51
N SER A 46 0.26 3.02 13.65
CA SER A 46 -0.14 1.98 14.61
C SER A 46 0.53 0.64 14.28
N LEU A 47 0.44 0.21 13.02
CA LEU A 47 0.94 -1.10 12.57
C LEU A 47 2.47 -1.13 12.46
N SER A 48 3.12 0.01 12.25
CA SER A 48 4.58 0.12 12.12
C SER A 48 5.27 0.71 13.35
N SER A 49 4.61 0.74 14.52
CA SER A 49 5.09 1.47 15.70
C SER A 49 6.49 1.05 16.18
N GLY A 50 6.89 -0.20 15.93
CA GLY A 50 8.25 -0.69 16.20
C GLY A 50 9.37 0.00 15.41
N TYR A 51 9.05 0.78 14.37
CA TYR A 51 10.01 1.61 13.63
C TYR A 51 10.09 3.05 14.16
N GLY A 52 9.35 3.38 15.22
CA GLY A 52 9.20 4.74 15.72
C GLY A 52 8.18 5.55 14.92
N SER A 53 8.31 6.88 14.97
CA SER A 53 7.37 7.79 14.29
C SER A 53 7.64 7.87 12.79
N ILE A 54 6.62 8.15 12.00
CA ILE A 54 6.79 8.47 10.58
C ILE A 54 7.26 9.91 10.48
N THR A 55 8.47 10.11 9.98
CA THR A 55 9.12 11.43 9.88
C THR A 55 8.64 12.22 8.67
N TYR A 56 8.46 11.54 7.53
CA TYR A 56 7.89 12.12 6.32
C TYR A 56 7.44 11.03 5.34
N LEU A 57 6.64 11.48 4.38
CA LEU A 57 6.26 10.76 3.18
C LEU A 57 6.84 11.47 1.95
N VAL A 58 6.96 10.74 0.86
CA VAL A 58 7.18 11.31 -0.48
C VAL A 58 6.07 10.82 -1.38
N SER A 59 5.58 11.70 -2.24
CA SER A 59 4.55 11.36 -3.23
C SER A 59 4.91 11.91 -4.60
N ALA A 60 4.58 11.17 -5.65
CA ALA A 60 4.70 11.64 -7.04
C ALA A 60 3.53 12.58 -7.41
N GLY A 61 2.40 12.48 -6.72
CA GLY A 61 1.24 13.32 -6.98
C GLY A 61 0.00 12.97 -6.19
N PHE A 62 -0.87 13.98 -6.07
CA PHE A 62 -2.27 13.87 -5.65
C PHE A 62 -3.14 14.36 -6.81
N TYR A 63 -3.84 15.50 -6.68
CA TYR A 63 -4.55 16.07 -7.82
C TYR A 63 -3.61 16.56 -8.93
N VAL A 64 -4.02 16.25 -10.16
CA VAL A 64 -3.51 16.81 -11.41
C VAL A 64 -4.71 16.99 -12.33
N ASN A 65 -4.81 18.12 -13.04
CA ASN A 65 -5.92 18.39 -13.96
C ASN A 65 -5.83 17.50 -15.22
N LYS A 66 -6.22 16.23 -15.10
CA LYS A 66 -6.25 15.19 -16.14
C LYS A 66 -7.44 14.25 -15.90
N PRO A 67 -7.91 13.48 -16.89
CA PRO A 67 -8.92 12.45 -16.64
C PRO A 67 -8.51 11.42 -15.56
N GLY A 68 -9.49 10.77 -14.93
CA GLY A 68 -9.28 9.71 -13.92
C GLY A 68 -9.19 10.20 -12.48
N GLN A 69 -8.77 9.33 -11.56
CA GLN A 69 -8.84 9.58 -10.11
C GLN A 69 -7.94 10.72 -9.63
N HIS A 70 -6.80 10.98 -10.29
CA HIS A 70 -6.02 12.18 -10.02
C HIS A 70 -6.79 13.47 -10.34
N GLY A 71 -7.50 13.55 -11.48
CA GLY A 71 -8.34 14.71 -11.79
C GLY A 71 -9.58 14.83 -10.94
N ALA A 72 -10.08 13.71 -10.43
CA ALA A 72 -11.15 13.73 -9.43
C ALA A 72 -10.64 14.14 -8.03
N GLY A 73 -9.32 14.24 -7.82
CA GLY A 73 -8.73 14.55 -6.52
C GLY A 73 -8.92 13.43 -5.49
N THR A 74 -8.96 12.18 -5.95
CA THR A 74 -9.24 10.97 -5.16
C THR A 74 -8.16 9.90 -5.33
N ALA A 75 -6.93 10.33 -5.62
CA ALA A 75 -5.76 9.46 -5.77
C ALA A 75 -4.50 10.05 -5.13
N MET A 76 -3.56 9.15 -4.81
CA MET A 76 -2.20 9.43 -4.37
C MET A 76 -1.24 8.45 -5.04
N ASP A 77 -0.08 8.94 -5.50
CA ASP A 77 1.06 8.10 -5.84
C ASP A 77 2.09 8.15 -4.71
N LEU A 78 2.23 7.08 -3.94
CA LEU A 78 3.18 7.01 -2.82
C LEU A 78 4.56 6.54 -3.30
N ASP A 79 5.57 7.35 -3.02
CA ASP A 79 6.95 7.12 -3.46
C ASP A 79 7.86 6.61 -2.35
N HIS A 80 7.60 7.05 -1.10
CA HIS A 80 8.48 6.78 0.03
C HIS A 80 7.77 6.96 1.37
N VAL A 81 8.17 6.15 2.35
CA VAL A 81 7.86 6.32 3.78
C VAL A 81 9.16 6.23 4.57
N ARG A 82 9.43 7.24 5.41
CA ARG A 82 10.60 7.26 6.32
C ARG A 82 10.17 7.25 7.78
N TRP A 83 10.72 6.32 8.54
CA TRP A 83 10.54 6.24 9.99
C TRP A 83 11.74 6.79 10.76
N SER A 84 11.51 7.20 12.01
CA SER A 84 12.53 7.76 12.90
C SER A 84 13.56 6.73 13.34
N GLY A 85 13.20 5.45 13.40
CA GLY A 85 14.11 4.33 13.66
C GLY A 85 15.04 3.99 12.49
N GLY A 86 14.97 4.75 11.38
CA GLY A 86 15.86 4.61 10.23
C GLY A 86 15.32 3.68 9.13
N GLN A 87 14.23 2.97 9.37
CA GLN A 87 13.59 2.13 8.35
C GLN A 87 12.97 2.99 7.25
N VAL A 88 12.89 2.38 6.05
CA VAL A 88 12.37 2.99 4.84
C VAL A 88 11.58 1.97 4.03
N SER A 89 10.48 2.40 3.43
CA SER A 89 9.82 1.73 2.32
C SER A 89 9.84 2.69 1.14
N SER A 90 10.42 2.28 0.02
CA SER A 90 10.66 3.14 -1.12
C SER A 90 10.24 2.43 -2.40
N PRO A 91 8.98 2.60 -2.83
CA PRO A 91 8.58 2.32 -4.20
C PRO A 91 9.54 2.91 -5.24
N LEU A 92 10.04 4.14 -5.04
CA LEU A 92 11.04 4.76 -5.93
C LEU A 92 12.30 3.92 -6.14
N ASP A 93 12.74 3.21 -5.11
CA ASP A 93 13.90 2.32 -5.17
C ASP A 93 13.52 0.87 -5.52
N ARG A 94 12.28 0.68 -6.01
CA ARG A 94 11.73 -0.61 -6.41
C ARG A 94 11.87 -1.66 -5.31
N HIS A 95 11.57 -1.28 -4.06
CA HIS A 95 11.68 -2.21 -2.93
C HIS A 95 10.85 -3.49 -3.10
N HIS A 96 9.81 -3.49 -3.94
CA HIS A 96 9.07 -4.69 -4.33
C HIS A 96 9.97 -5.74 -5.01
N ALA A 97 10.94 -5.32 -5.82
CA ALA A 97 11.87 -6.16 -6.57
C ALA A 97 13.25 -6.33 -5.90
N SER A 98 13.47 -5.76 -4.71
CA SER A 98 14.75 -5.89 -4.01
C SER A 98 15.14 -7.34 -3.80
N GLY A 99 16.42 -7.70 -3.88
CA GLY A 99 16.91 -9.03 -3.49
C GLY A 99 16.75 -9.34 -1.99
N THR A 100 16.61 -8.31 -1.16
CA THR A 100 16.46 -8.43 0.29
C THR A 100 15.01 -8.66 0.70
N GLN A 101 14.71 -9.84 1.24
CA GLN A 101 13.34 -10.23 1.61
C GLN A 101 12.68 -9.26 2.62
N SER A 102 13.44 -8.74 3.58
CA SER A 102 12.89 -7.81 4.57
C SER A 102 12.43 -6.47 3.97
N LEU A 103 13.04 -6.02 2.87
CA LEU A 103 12.59 -4.84 2.13
C LEU A 103 11.29 -5.13 1.37
N ARG A 104 11.20 -6.29 0.71
CA ARG A 104 9.97 -6.71 0.00
C ARG A 104 8.79 -6.89 0.96
N ARG A 105 9.01 -7.51 2.12
CA ARG A 105 7.98 -7.65 3.17
C ARG A 105 7.51 -6.31 3.72
N ARG A 106 8.43 -5.37 3.94
CA ARG A 106 8.08 -4.01 4.38
C ARG A 106 7.31 -3.25 3.30
N TYR A 107 7.69 -3.40 2.04
CA TYR A 107 6.95 -2.84 0.91
C TYR A 107 5.50 -3.34 0.89
N LEU A 108 5.31 -4.66 0.96
CA LEU A 108 3.99 -5.30 1.02
C LEU A 108 3.19 -4.89 2.26
N ALA A 109 3.85 -4.61 3.39
CA ALA A 109 3.16 -4.07 4.56
C ALA A 109 2.62 -2.66 4.31
N VAL A 110 3.38 -1.79 3.65
CA VAL A 110 2.90 -0.46 3.27
C VAL A 110 1.74 -0.55 2.27
N ASP A 111 1.86 -1.39 1.24
CA ASP A 111 0.75 -1.64 0.31
C ASP A 111 -0.49 -2.19 1.03
N ALA A 112 -0.33 -3.16 1.93
CA ALA A 112 -1.42 -3.70 2.71
C ALA A 112 -2.14 -2.61 3.52
N VAL A 113 -1.41 -1.61 4.05
CA VAL A 113 -2.01 -0.48 4.75
C VAL A 113 -2.74 0.47 3.78
N CYS A 114 -2.22 0.71 2.58
CA CYS A 114 -2.95 1.44 1.53
C CYS A 114 -4.31 0.78 1.23
N ARG A 115 -4.32 -0.53 0.98
CA ARG A 115 -5.52 -1.32 0.66
C ARG A 115 -6.59 -1.35 1.77
N ARG A 116 -6.25 -0.94 2.99
CA ARG A 116 -7.24 -0.79 4.07
C ARG A 116 -8.16 0.39 3.85
N ARG A 117 -7.70 1.45 3.18
CA ARG A 117 -8.44 2.73 3.04
C ARG A 117 -8.79 3.04 1.59
N PHE A 118 -8.00 2.55 0.65
CA PHE A 118 -8.15 2.77 -0.78
C PHE A 118 -8.55 1.47 -1.45
N ARG A 119 -9.47 1.53 -2.43
CA ARG A 119 -9.94 0.31 -3.11
C ARG A 119 -8.82 -0.27 -3.94
N TYR A 120 -8.27 0.53 -4.84
CA TYR A 120 -7.16 0.13 -5.66
C TYR A 120 -5.88 0.63 -5.00
N ALA A 121 -4.93 -0.30 -4.92
CA ALA A 121 -3.53 0.00 -4.72
C ALA A 121 -2.77 -0.69 -5.87
N LEU A 122 -2.19 0.07 -6.79
CA LEU A 122 -1.44 -0.48 -7.91
C LEU A 122 0.04 -0.44 -7.49
N ASP A 123 0.59 -1.61 -7.21
CA ASP A 123 1.95 -1.78 -6.69
C ASP A 123 2.93 -2.17 -7.81
N GLY A 124 4.21 -2.33 -7.47
CA GLY A 124 5.23 -2.68 -8.46
C GLY A 124 5.10 -4.05 -9.11
N TRP A 125 4.16 -4.91 -8.69
CA TRP A 125 3.80 -6.13 -9.42
C TRP A 125 2.63 -5.94 -10.38
N TYR A 126 1.94 -4.79 -10.35
CA TYR A 126 0.79 -4.52 -11.20
C TYR A 126 1.17 -4.43 -12.68
N ASN A 127 2.10 -3.53 -13.02
CA ASN A 127 2.70 -3.37 -14.35
C ASN A 127 3.94 -2.46 -14.28
N ALA A 128 4.61 -2.26 -15.42
CA ALA A 128 5.83 -1.45 -15.52
C ALA A 128 5.65 0.01 -15.05
N ASP A 129 4.48 0.61 -15.28
CA ASP A 129 4.21 2.01 -14.93
C ASP A 129 4.17 2.24 -13.41
N HIS A 130 3.91 1.20 -12.62
CA HIS A 130 3.77 1.29 -11.16
C HIS A 130 4.95 0.67 -10.40
N GLU A 131 6.05 0.35 -11.09
CA GLU A 131 7.22 -0.23 -10.43
C GLU A 131 7.90 0.75 -9.45
N ASP A 132 7.67 2.04 -9.62
CA ASP A 132 8.32 3.12 -8.87
C ASP A 132 7.41 3.88 -7.87
N HIS A 133 6.12 3.52 -7.77
CA HIS A 133 5.17 4.08 -6.80
C HIS A 133 4.07 3.08 -6.45
N ILE A 134 3.36 3.34 -5.35
CA ILE A 134 2.05 2.72 -5.10
C ILE A 134 0.98 3.76 -5.43
N HIS A 135 0.25 3.55 -6.52
CA HIS A 135 -0.96 4.35 -6.81
C HIS A 135 -2.08 3.88 -5.88
N ALA A 136 -2.77 4.78 -5.18
CA ALA A 136 -3.86 4.44 -4.29
C ALA A 136 -5.05 5.39 -4.45
N ASP A 137 -6.25 4.83 -4.69
CA ASP A 137 -7.43 5.63 -5.05
C ASP A 137 -8.79 5.05 -4.57
N PHE A 138 -9.86 5.80 -4.83
CA PHE A 138 -11.24 5.46 -4.44
C PHE A 138 -12.06 4.69 -5.47
N ALA A 139 -11.60 4.54 -6.70
CA ALA A 139 -12.37 3.86 -7.75
C ALA A 139 -12.71 2.45 -7.29
N GLY A 140 -13.99 2.09 -7.33
CA GLY A 140 -14.48 0.76 -6.99
C GLY A 140 -14.58 0.44 -5.49
N LEU A 141 -14.52 1.44 -4.59
CA LEU A 141 -14.88 1.23 -3.17
C LEU A 141 -16.23 0.48 -3.06
N PRO A 142 -16.41 -0.40 -2.05
CA PRO A 142 -15.62 -0.55 -0.82
C PRO A 142 -14.37 -1.43 -0.95
N THR A 143 -13.50 -1.41 0.07
CA THR A 143 -12.28 -2.24 0.11
C THR A 143 -12.63 -3.70 0.39
N VAL A 144 -12.56 -4.57 -0.62
CA VAL A 144 -12.67 -6.04 -0.55
C VAL A 144 -11.64 -6.67 -1.49
N CYS A 145 -11.26 -7.94 -1.25
CA CYS A 145 -10.36 -8.65 -2.15
C CYS A 145 -11.13 -9.23 -3.34
N GLN A 146 -10.97 -8.69 -4.54
CA GLN A 146 -11.67 -9.20 -5.74
C GLN A 146 -10.76 -10.07 -6.58
N LYS A 147 -11.17 -11.32 -6.84
CA LYS A 147 -10.40 -12.28 -7.64
C LYS A 147 -10.17 -11.82 -9.08
N GLY A 148 -11.11 -11.06 -9.65
CA GLY A 148 -10.98 -10.47 -11.00
C GLY A 148 -10.18 -9.17 -11.04
N SER A 149 -9.74 -8.64 -9.90
CA SER A 149 -8.90 -7.44 -9.84
C SER A 149 -7.44 -7.86 -9.98
N ARG A 150 -6.78 -7.44 -11.07
CA ARG A 150 -5.33 -7.64 -11.23
C ARG A 150 -4.56 -7.07 -10.05
N SER A 151 -4.92 -5.87 -9.58
CA SER A 151 -4.32 -5.21 -8.42
C SER A 151 -4.38 -6.07 -7.15
N ASP A 152 -5.52 -6.69 -6.86
CA ASP A 152 -5.65 -7.55 -5.67
C ASP A 152 -4.90 -8.87 -5.85
N THR A 153 -4.94 -9.42 -7.07
CA THR A 153 -4.36 -10.72 -7.39
C THR A 153 -2.85 -10.70 -7.32
N VAL A 154 -2.19 -9.74 -7.95
CA VAL A 154 -0.72 -9.63 -7.90
C VAL A 154 -0.21 -9.38 -6.48
N PHE A 155 -0.94 -8.59 -5.69
CA PHE A 155 -0.61 -8.40 -4.27
C PHE A 155 -0.73 -9.69 -3.48
N VAL A 156 -1.81 -10.46 -3.67
CA VAL A 156 -1.99 -11.75 -2.97
C VAL A 156 -0.89 -12.73 -3.38
N GLN A 157 -0.58 -12.84 -4.68
CA GLN A 157 0.49 -13.71 -5.18
C GLN A 157 1.85 -13.31 -4.58
N ALA A 158 2.20 -12.02 -4.66
CA ALA A 158 3.44 -11.50 -4.11
C ALA A 158 3.52 -11.65 -2.58
N MET A 159 2.43 -11.42 -1.85
CA MET A 159 2.32 -11.63 -0.41
C MET A 159 2.55 -13.10 -0.06
N CYS A 160 1.83 -14.03 -0.69
CA CYS A 160 2.00 -15.46 -0.45
C CYS A 160 3.45 -15.91 -0.70
N ASN A 161 4.09 -15.43 -1.77
CA ASN A 161 5.49 -15.73 -2.06
C ASN A 161 6.45 -15.18 -1.00
N ASN A 162 6.29 -13.92 -0.59
CA ASN A 162 7.22 -13.27 0.33
C ASN A 162 7.05 -13.71 1.79
N PHE A 163 5.84 -14.10 2.19
CA PHE A 163 5.54 -14.47 3.56
C PHE A 163 5.49 -15.97 3.81
N MET A 164 5.14 -16.78 2.81
CA MET A 164 4.97 -18.23 2.97
C MET A 164 5.82 -19.06 1.99
N GLY A 165 6.53 -18.45 1.04
CA GLY A 165 7.34 -19.17 0.06
C GLY A 165 6.51 -20.00 -0.91
N SER A 166 5.30 -19.56 -1.25
CA SER A 166 4.32 -20.36 -2.01
C SER A 166 4.70 -20.71 -3.45
N GLY A 167 5.73 -20.09 -4.04
CA GLY A 167 6.21 -20.42 -5.39
C GLY A 167 5.22 -20.09 -6.51
N LEU A 168 4.32 -19.13 -6.30
CA LEU A 168 3.33 -18.70 -7.29
C LEU A 168 3.98 -17.86 -8.39
N SER A 169 3.50 -18.00 -9.62
CA SER A 169 3.65 -16.94 -10.62
C SER A 169 2.91 -15.68 -10.14
N VAL A 170 3.51 -14.52 -10.34
CA VAL A 170 2.86 -13.22 -10.07
C VAL A 170 2.40 -12.65 -11.41
N ASP A 171 1.34 -13.25 -11.96
CA ASP A 171 0.81 -12.97 -13.30
C ASP A 171 -0.47 -12.10 -13.28
N GLY A 172 -1.12 -11.99 -12.12
CA GLY A 172 -2.39 -11.30 -11.96
C GLY A 172 -3.62 -12.15 -12.23
N ASP A 173 -3.45 -13.46 -12.43
CA ASP A 173 -4.54 -14.41 -12.67
C ASP A 173 -4.88 -15.22 -11.40
N TRP A 174 -6.13 -15.11 -10.95
CA TRP A 174 -6.58 -15.80 -9.74
C TRP A 174 -6.93 -17.26 -10.03
N GLY A 175 -5.91 -18.11 -10.17
CA GLY A 175 -6.05 -19.55 -10.37
C GLY A 175 -6.19 -20.37 -9.08
N PRO A 176 -6.33 -21.71 -9.20
CA PRO A 176 -6.44 -22.61 -8.05
C PRO A 176 -5.24 -22.55 -7.07
N LEU A 177 -4.02 -22.34 -7.58
CA LEU A 177 -2.82 -22.19 -6.74
C LEU A 177 -2.88 -20.91 -5.90
N THR A 178 -3.25 -19.78 -6.51
CA THR A 178 -3.50 -18.50 -5.82
C THR A 178 -4.59 -18.67 -4.77
N GLN A 179 -5.70 -19.34 -5.11
CA GLN A 179 -6.79 -19.59 -4.17
C GLN A 179 -6.36 -20.45 -2.98
N SER A 180 -5.56 -21.50 -3.21
CA SER A 180 -5.06 -22.38 -2.15
C SER A 180 -4.14 -21.62 -1.19
N ALA A 181 -3.15 -20.90 -1.74
CA ALA A 181 -2.24 -20.07 -0.94
C ALA A 181 -2.99 -18.98 -0.16
N PHE A 182 -3.97 -18.32 -0.79
CA PHE A 182 -4.82 -17.33 -0.11
C PHE A 182 -5.58 -17.93 1.07
N THR A 183 -6.18 -19.10 0.90
CA THR A 183 -6.88 -19.81 1.99
C THR A 183 -5.92 -20.19 3.12
N THR A 184 -4.70 -20.65 2.80
CA THR A 184 -3.66 -20.92 3.80
C THR A 184 -3.27 -19.63 4.56
N ALA A 185 -3.01 -18.53 3.85
CA ALA A 185 -2.68 -17.25 4.48
C ALA A 185 -3.80 -16.77 5.41
N LYS A 186 -5.06 -16.82 4.93
CA LYS A 186 -6.25 -16.48 5.71
C LYS A 186 -6.34 -17.31 7.00
N SER A 187 -6.10 -18.62 6.90
CA SER A 187 -6.11 -19.54 8.05
C SER A 187 -4.99 -19.24 9.05
N ARG A 188 -3.75 -19.07 8.59
CA ARG A 188 -2.59 -18.77 9.44
C ARG A 188 -2.71 -17.42 10.15
N LEU A 189 -3.31 -16.44 9.49
CA LEU A 189 -3.62 -15.13 10.06
C LEU A 189 -4.87 -15.13 10.97
N GLY A 190 -5.56 -16.27 11.12
CA GLY A 190 -6.74 -16.39 11.98
C GLY A 190 -7.93 -15.54 11.52
N ILE A 191 -8.11 -15.33 10.21
CA ILE A 191 -9.13 -14.42 9.69
C ILE A 191 -10.49 -15.10 9.61
N SER A 192 -11.42 -14.63 10.44
CA SER A 192 -12.84 -14.97 10.38
C SER A 192 -13.57 -14.21 9.27
N GLY A 193 -14.64 -14.81 8.73
CA GLY A 193 -15.41 -14.24 7.62
C GLY A 193 -14.76 -14.43 6.25
N ASP A 194 -15.33 -13.83 5.21
CA ASP A 194 -14.84 -13.95 3.84
C ASP A 194 -14.30 -12.60 3.32
N PRO A 195 -12.98 -12.45 3.10
CA PRO A 195 -12.40 -11.22 2.56
C PRO A 195 -12.89 -10.82 1.16
N HIS A 196 -13.51 -11.73 0.41
CA HIS A 196 -14.07 -11.43 -0.91
C HIS A 196 -15.40 -10.67 -0.84
N THR A 197 -16.11 -10.77 0.29
CA THR A 197 -17.45 -10.20 0.48
C THR A 197 -17.56 -9.30 1.71
N SER A 198 -16.55 -9.31 2.59
CA SER A 198 -16.53 -8.53 3.83
C SER A 198 -15.32 -7.60 3.91
N THR A 199 -15.59 -6.29 3.91
CA THR A 199 -14.57 -5.26 4.15
C THR A 199 -13.88 -5.43 5.51
N THR A 200 -14.61 -5.87 6.53
CA THR A 200 -14.03 -6.13 7.85
C THR A 200 -13.04 -7.29 7.80
N ALA A 201 -13.42 -8.41 7.17
CA ALA A 201 -12.53 -9.56 7.02
C ALA A 201 -11.28 -9.21 6.19
N TRP A 202 -11.45 -8.46 5.10
CA TRP A 202 -10.32 -8.03 4.28
C TRP A 202 -9.37 -7.08 5.03
N ARG A 203 -9.90 -6.06 5.71
CA ARG A 203 -9.08 -5.15 6.52
C ARG A 203 -8.37 -5.85 7.66
N ALA A 204 -8.98 -6.88 8.27
CA ALA A 204 -8.34 -7.70 9.28
C ALA A 204 -7.16 -8.49 8.70
N MET A 205 -7.35 -9.12 7.52
CA MET A 205 -6.27 -9.82 6.82
C MET A 205 -5.11 -8.88 6.47
N LEU A 206 -5.41 -7.70 5.93
CA LEU A 206 -4.42 -6.67 5.63
C LEU A 206 -3.65 -6.19 6.87
N SER A 207 -4.32 -6.05 8.02
CA SER A 207 -3.64 -5.76 9.30
C SER A 207 -2.67 -6.87 9.71
N GLY A 208 -3.08 -8.14 9.55
CA GLY A 208 -2.21 -9.29 9.80
C GLY A 208 -0.95 -9.23 8.93
N ILE A 209 -1.14 -9.11 7.62
CA ILE A 209 -0.04 -9.00 6.64
C ILE A 209 0.90 -7.83 7.00
N ALA A 210 0.34 -6.65 7.31
CA ALA A 210 1.13 -5.48 7.68
C ALA A 210 1.98 -5.71 8.94
N ARG A 211 1.42 -6.31 10.00
CA ARG A 211 2.17 -6.62 11.23
C ARG A 211 3.36 -7.54 10.95
N HIS A 212 3.13 -8.62 10.21
CA HIS A 212 4.20 -9.55 9.83
C HIS A 212 5.25 -8.86 8.96
N GLY A 213 4.84 -8.01 8.01
CA GLY A 213 5.78 -7.33 7.13
C GLY A 213 6.64 -6.27 7.84
N PHE A 214 6.07 -5.50 8.76
CA PHE A 214 6.85 -4.58 9.59
C PHE A 214 7.75 -5.32 10.59
N ALA A 215 7.32 -6.48 11.11
CA ALA A 215 8.15 -7.32 11.96
C ALA A 215 9.18 -8.17 11.20
N ASN A 216 9.15 -8.18 9.86
CA ASN A 216 9.93 -9.09 9.01
C ASN A 216 9.74 -10.58 9.37
N GLN A 217 8.51 -10.99 9.63
CA GLN A 217 8.15 -12.35 10.00
C GLN A 217 7.41 -13.06 8.86
N ALA A 218 7.55 -14.39 8.78
CA ALA A 218 6.74 -15.23 7.91
C ALA A 218 5.29 -15.32 8.41
N ILE A 219 4.35 -15.73 7.54
CA ILE A 219 2.94 -16.01 7.90
C ILE A 219 2.72 -17.52 8.05
#